data_AF-A0A0C9YFR6-F1
#
_entry.id   AF-A0A0C9YFR6-F1
#
_cell.length_a   1.000
_cell.length_b   1.000
_cell.length_c   1.000
_cell.angle_alpha   90.00
_cell.angle_beta   90.00
_cell.angle_gamma   90.00
#
_symmetry.space_group_name_H-M   'P 1'
#
loop_
_entity.id
_entity.type
_entity.pdbx_description
1 polymer ?
#
loop_
_entity_poly.entity_id
_entity_poly.type
_entity_poly.pdbx_seq_one_letter_code
_entity_poly.pdbx_strand_id
1 'polypeptide(L)'
;MVDVVECPGCCDGPYSTTTTFNDWCSRAMPGLMMTVSRSYLLRLDGKLARVDDCSGQQFALGDYGDYSDGNFVRTGNIFAHMRAAGMDREDPINFLTVISISSSLPQVANPDDLIVATDPSGDYLFLHQPRAFSLAANEPVSLLLKASSTSLTGKHLVTAIIQCSDFYTFDEDGNRRDLGDNSAPVNGNHSTETRMLTPLCAIASPQVWRRESPCIQRMARFKSIREHFDALVDMHQSTCTAQFDRSANKQKKDIAIKFFSDLFGLKYLKNHIGKITFFKRFPSMTETSPTSDVPAAGGAGEDGLRARISTSMGYNPFRGGRQFAATESDPRLKTVLPLLHRRCQTLYEQCDAPRQYAHERRRVEGEIKSISRTLGADLVEHIRIVHYNAYPEPESSTEATHRASTVKYDRQLDTLSVVQDIKALQAQLDATEDEDEQRALEEDIAGKILWLFWCGICGEADELLPKVVEYIRREVKVKGLLEIYGIATPTSPSDDQAHLQRIMYDAGANTSKHQLWLDARARGQAKWSGDRGIPAMDDQGTTPSTSRQTPVV
;
A
#
# COMPACT_ATOMS: atom_id res chain seq x y z
N MET A 1 -1.03 -7.95 4.00
CA MET A 1 -1.86 -9.19 4.06
C MET A 1 -1.59 -9.97 2.81
N VAL A 2 -1.18 -11.22 2.96
CA VAL A 2 -0.72 -12.07 1.88
C VAL A 2 -1.91 -12.77 1.23
N ASP A 3 -2.14 -12.44 -0.04
CA ASP A 3 -2.87 -13.33 -0.93
C ASP A 3 -1.98 -14.58 -1.12
N VAL A 4 -2.37 -15.67 -0.47
CA VAL A 4 -1.85 -16.99 -0.82
C VAL A 4 -2.43 -17.26 -2.19
N VAL A 5 -1.61 -16.97 -3.21
CA VAL A 5 -1.84 -17.35 -4.60
C VAL A 5 -2.35 -18.78 -4.58
N GLU A 6 -3.51 -18.98 -5.21
CA GLU A 6 -4.16 -20.27 -5.36
C GLU A 6 -3.11 -21.36 -5.61
N CYS A 7 -2.97 -22.26 -4.63
CA CYS A 7 -2.52 -23.60 -4.95
C CYS A 7 -3.54 -24.14 -5.97
N PRO A 8 -3.16 -24.57 -7.17
CA PRO A 8 -4.09 -25.05 -8.19
C PRO A 8 -4.83 -26.35 -7.80
N GLY A 9 -4.82 -26.75 -6.52
CA GLY A 9 -5.55 -27.89 -6.01
C GLY A 9 -5.83 -27.94 -4.50
N CYS A 10 -5.61 -26.89 -3.69
CA CYS A 10 -5.86 -26.97 -2.24
C CYS A 10 -6.51 -25.68 -1.67
N CYS A 11 -7.67 -25.87 -1.05
CA CYS A 11 -8.69 -24.88 -0.69
C CYS A 11 -8.32 -23.88 0.43
N ASP A 12 -9.08 -22.78 0.45
CA ASP A 12 -9.38 -21.87 1.56
C ASP A 12 -8.17 -21.13 2.19
N GLY A 13 -7.71 -20.07 1.51
CA GLY A 13 -6.78 -19.08 2.08
C GLY A 13 -7.30 -18.44 3.39
N PRO A 14 -6.42 -17.87 4.23
CA PRO A 14 -6.71 -17.54 5.64
C PRO A 14 -8.04 -16.79 5.85
N TYR A 15 -8.77 -17.23 6.87
CA TYR A 15 -10.10 -16.75 7.28
C TYR A 15 -10.07 -15.43 8.08
N SER A 16 -8.89 -14.92 8.47
CA SER A 16 -8.82 -13.65 9.20
C SER A 16 -8.94 -12.46 8.24
N THR A 17 -10.11 -11.83 8.24
CA THR A 17 -10.37 -10.54 7.60
C THR A 17 -9.65 -9.44 8.37
N THR A 18 -8.43 -9.10 7.95
CA THR A 18 -7.85 -7.81 8.32
C THR A 18 -8.28 -6.80 7.28
N THR A 19 -8.97 -5.74 7.69
CA THR A 19 -9.33 -4.63 6.80
C THR A 19 -8.05 -4.04 6.23
N THR A 20 -7.80 -4.30 4.95
CA THR A 20 -6.61 -3.77 4.28
C THR A 20 -6.86 -2.30 3.97
N PHE A 21 -5.99 -1.45 4.49
CA PHE A 21 -5.98 -0.03 4.20
C PHE A 21 -5.28 0.13 2.85
N ASN A 22 -6.04 0.32 1.78
CA ASN A 22 -5.45 0.94 0.61
C ASN A 22 -5.06 2.37 0.96
N ASP A 23 -3.83 2.73 0.62
CA ASP A 23 -3.12 3.91 1.12
C ASP A 23 -3.80 5.25 0.78
N TRP A 24 -4.79 5.24 -0.12
CA TRP A 24 -5.49 6.44 -0.57
C TRP A 24 -6.91 6.62 -0.05
N CYS A 25 -7.52 5.55 0.45
CA CYS A 25 -8.85 5.59 1.03
C CYS A 25 -8.81 4.60 2.18
N SER A 26 -8.64 5.06 3.41
CA SER A 26 -8.49 4.23 4.62
C SER A 26 -9.78 3.45 4.99
N ARG A 27 -10.58 3.08 3.99
CA ARG A 27 -11.90 2.50 4.08
C ARG A 27 -11.79 0.98 4.18
N ALA A 28 -12.61 0.40 5.03
CA ALA A 28 -12.76 -1.05 5.11
C ALA A 28 -13.38 -1.56 3.79
N MET A 29 -12.61 -2.33 3.03
CA MET A 29 -13.09 -3.03 1.83
C MET A 29 -13.13 -4.55 2.11
N PRO A 30 -14.01 -5.32 1.45
CA PRO A 30 -14.04 -6.77 1.60
C PRO A 30 -12.81 -7.40 0.95
N GLY A 31 -11.76 -7.60 1.74
CA GLY A 31 -10.47 -8.09 1.25
C GLY A 31 -9.60 -7.01 0.60
N LEU A 32 -8.52 -7.46 -0.04
CA LEU A 32 -7.55 -6.59 -0.68
C LEU A 32 -8.02 -6.27 -2.10
N MET A 33 -8.29 -4.99 -2.34
CA MET A 33 -8.77 -4.50 -3.62
C MET A 33 -7.81 -3.46 -4.18
N MET A 34 -7.85 -3.17 -5.47
CA MET A 34 -7.12 -2.05 -6.06
C MET A 34 -8.11 -1.10 -6.70
N THR A 35 -8.30 0.10 -6.13
CA THR A 35 -9.19 1.11 -6.72
C THR A 35 -8.62 1.59 -8.05
N VAL A 36 -9.43 1.57 -9.11
CA VAL A 36 -9.01 2.00 -10.46
C VAL A 36 -9.59 3.34 -10.88
N SER A 37 -10.59 3.82 -10.14
CA SER A 37 -11.35 5.05 -10.41
C SER A 37 -10.53 6.35 -10.26
N ARG A 38 -10.82 7.35 -11.10
CA ARG A 38 -10.03 8.59 -11.21
C ARG A 38 -10.83 9.89 -11.38
N SER A 39 -12.16 9.86 -11.48
CA SER A 39 -12.90 11.04 -11.92
C SER A 39 -13.13 12.02 -10.77
N TYR A 40 -13.97 11.72 -9.78
CA TYR A 40 -14.33 12.66 -8.74
C TYR A 40 -13.80 12.29 -7.35
N LEU A 41 -13.58 13.30 -6.52
CA LEU A 41 -13.21 13.20 -5.12
C LEU A 41 -14.40 13.54 -4.22
N LEU A 42 -14.74 12.63 -3.31
CA LEU A 42 -15.79 12.79 -2.29
C LEU A 42 -15.31 12.26 -0.95
N ARG A 43 -15.94 12.69 0.15
CA ARG A 43 -15.71 12.08 1.46
C ARG A 43 -16.79 11.03 1.74
N LEU A 44 -16.37 9.78 1.86
CA LEU A 44 -17.19 8.63 2.24
C LEU A 44 -16.77 8.19 3.65
N ASP A 45 -17.68 8.25 4.62
CA ASP A 45 -17.37 8.04 6.05
C ASP A 45 -16.24 8.91 6.57
N GLY A 46 -16.28 10.20 6.19
CA GLY A 46 -15.27 11.21 6.53
C GLY A 46 -13.93 11.05 5.80
N LYS A 47 -13.73 9.97 5.05
CA LYS A 47 -12.48 9.65 4.33
C LYS A 47 -12.59 10.02 2.87
N LEU A 48 -11.54 10.63 2.33
CA LEU A 48 -11.49 10.96 0.90
C LEU A 48 -11.50 9.67 0.06
N ALA A 49 -12.35 9.63 -0.96
CA ALA A 49 -12.56 8.53 -1.87
C ALA A 49 -12.63 9.03 -3.31
N ARG A 50 -12.11 8.21 -4.24
CA ARG A 50 -12.25 8.42 -5.69
C ARG A 50 -13.45 7.63 -6.21
N VAL A 51 -14.27 8.27 -7.02
CA VAL A 51 -15.44 7.68 -7.69
C VAL A 51 -15.48 8.09 -9.16
N ASP A 52 -15.97 7.22 -10.04
CA ASP A 52 -16.07 7.48 -11.47
C ASP A 52 -17.42 8.05 -11.82
N ASP A 53 -17.45 8.83 -12.90
CA ASP A 53 -18.69 9.24 -13.55
C ASP A 53 -19.36 8.03 -14.19
N CYS A 54 -20.58 7.75 -13.75
CA CYS A 54 -21.40 6.63 -14.19
C CYS A 54 -22.76 7.14 -14.72
N SER A 55 -22.89 8.46 -14.99
CA SER A 55 -24.15 9.14 -15.38
C SER A 55 -24.83 8.56 -16.63
N GLY A 56 -24.07 7.92 -17.53
CA GLY A 56 -24.61 7.26 -18.73
C GLY A 56 -24.91 5.76 -18.57
N GLN A 57 -24.61 5.15 -17.42
CA GLN A 57 -24.58 3.71 -17.25
C GLN A 57 -25.37 3.29 -15.99
N GLN A 58 -26.31 2.34 -16.14
CA GLN A 58 -27.12 1.84 -15.03
C GLN A 58 -26.34 0.78 -14.22
N PHE A 59 -25.27 1.21 -13.56
CA PHE A 59 -24.51 0.31 -12.70
C PHE A 59 -25.21 0.07 -11.37
N ALA A 60 -25.18 -1.20 -10.96
CA ALA A 60 -25.60 -1.66 -9.66
C ALA A 60 -24.39 -2.06 -8.82
N LEU A 61 -24.56 -2.03 -7.49
CA LEU A 61 -23.57 -2.55 -6.58
C LEU A 61 -23.29 -4.04 -6.88
N GLY A 62 -22.03 -4.43 -6.89
CA GLY A 62 -21.62 -5.80 -7.20
C GLY A 62 -21.57 -6.13 -8.69
N ASP A 63 -21.86 -5.17 -9.59
CA ASP A 63 -21.60 -5.36 -11.00
C ASP A 63 -20.10 -5.56 -11.23
N TYR A 64 -19.74 -6.53 -12.08
CA TYR A 64 -18.36 -6.79 -12.47
C TYR A 64 -18.20 -6.73 -13.99
N GLY A 65 -16.99 -6.41 -14.45
CA GLY A 65 -16.77 -6.13 -15.87
C GLY A 65 -15.31 -5.86 -16.22
N ASP A 66 -15.08 -5.55 -17.49
CA ASP A 66 -13.78 -5.07 -17.98
C ASP A 66 -13.67 -3.57 -17.72
N TYR A 67 -12.49 -3.11 -17.30
CA TYR A 67 -12.22 -1.69 -17.07
C TYR A 67 -10.96 -1.29 -17.84
N SER A 68 -11.10 -0.35 -18.77
CA SER A 68 -9.99 0.20 -19.53
C SER A 68 -10.21 1.68 -19.79
N ASP A 69 -9.19 2.49 -19.55
CA ASP A 69 -9.17 3.93 -19.86
C ASP A 69 -10.38 4.71 -19.32
N GLY A 70 -10.82 4.37 -18.09
CA GLY A 70 -11.95 5.02 -17.44
C GLY A 70 -13.32 4.50 -17.87
N ASN A 71 -13.38 3.56 -18.81
CA ASN A 71 -14.64 2.96 -19.25
C ASN A 71 -14.83 1.57 -18.61
N PHE A 72 -15.95 1.39 -17.93
CA PHE A 72 -16.35 0.12 -17.35
C PHE A 72 -17.41 -0.57 -18.22
N VAL A 73 -17.07 -1.75 -18.74
CA VAL A 73 -18.00 -2.57 -19.54
C VAL A 73 -18.53 -3.70 -18.67
N ARG A 74 -19.76 -3.52 -18.17
CA ARG A 74 -20.45 -4.49 -17.34
C ARG A 74 -20.57 -5.84 -18.05
N THR A 75 -20.09 -6.90 -17.41
CA THR A 75 -20.23 -8.30 -17.87
C THR A 75 -21.29 -9.06 -17.06
N GLY A 76 -21.44 -8.75 -15.77
CA GLY A 76 -22.44 -9.40 -14.92
C GLY A 76 -22.51 -8.77 -13.53
N ASN A 77 -23.09 -9.51 -12.57
CA ASN A 77 -23.23 -9.08 -11.18
C ASN A 77 -22.94 -10.25 -10.23
N ILE A 78 -22.09 -10.03 -9.21
CA ILE A 78 -21.66 -11.10 -8.28
C ILE A 78 -22.84 -11.67 -7.49
N PHE A 79 -23.86 -10.86 -7.18
CA PHE A 79 -25.05 -11.32 -6.45
C PHE A 79 -25.97 -12.16 -7.35
N ALA A 80 -26.03 -11.85 -8.65
CA ALA A 80 -26.74 -12.71 -9.60
C ALA A 80 -26.06 -14.09 -9.71
N HIS A 81 -24.72 -14.13 -9.72
CA HIS A 81 -23.96 -15.38 -9.70
C HIS A 81 -24.17 -16.18 -8.41
N MET A 82 -24.15 -15.50 -7.27
CA MET A 82 -24.41 -16.10 -5.97
C MET A 82 -25.79 -16.78 -5.92
N ARG A 83 -26.83 -16.10 -6.42
CA ARG A 83 -28.18 -16.66 -6.54
C ARG A 83 -28.22 -17.86 -7.47
N ALA A 84 -27.59 -17.75 -8.64
CA ALA A 84 -27.51 -18.86 -9.59
C ALA A 84 -26.77 -20.09 -9.03
N ALA A 85 -25.82 -19.89 -8.12
CA ALA A 85 -25.09 -20.95 -7.43
C ALA A 85 -25.85 -21.56 -6.22
N GLY A 86 -27.08 -21.10 -5.92
CA GLY A 86 -27.86 -21.59 -4.79
C GLY A 86 -27.35 -21.14 -3.42
N MET A 87 -26.49 -20.12 -3.37
CA MET A 87 -25.98 -19.53 -2.12
C MET A 87 -26.94 -18.48 -1.52
N ASP A 88 -28.19 -18.42 -2.00
CA ASP A 88 -29.21 -17.40 -1.68
C ASP A 88 -29.86 -17.58 -0.29
N ARG A 89 -29.13 -18.13 0.69
CA ARG A 89 -29.65 -18.31 2.06
C ARG A 89 -29.59 -17.04 2.90
N GLU A 90 -28.88 -16.01 2.45
CA GLU A 90 -28.64 -14.78 3.19
C GLU A 90 -29.39 -13.60 2.57
N ASP A 91 -29.99 -12.77 3.43
CA ASP A 91 -30.65 -11.53 3.03
C ASP A 91 -29.65 -10.61 2.30
N PRO A 92 -29.97 -10.08 1.10
CA PRO A 92 -29.16 -9.10 0.38
C PRO A 92 -28.65 -7.94 1.26
N ILE A 93 -29.40 -7.57 2.31
CA ILE A 93 -29.03 -6.54 3.28
C ILE A 93 -27.68 -6.84 3.95
N ASN A 94 -27.32 -8.11 4.12
CA ASN A 94 -26.05 -8.51 4.74
C ASN A 94 -24.82 -8.18 3.87
N PHE A 95 -25.00 -7.93 2.58
CA PHE A 95 -23.91 -7.60 1.65
C PHE A 95 -23.77 -6.09 1.41
N LEU A 96 -24.65 -5.28 1.98
CA LEU A 96 -24.75 -3.84 1.77
C LEU A 96 -24.41 -3.07 3.05
N THR A 97 -23.72 -1.94 2.89
CA THR A 97 -23.48 -0.98 3.97
C THR A 97 -23.82 0.41 3.46
N VAL A 98 -24.66 1.13 4.21
CA VAL A 98 -24.96 2.56 3.95
C VAL A 98 -23.81 3.39 4.48
N ILE A 99 -23.41 4.37 3.68
CA ILE A 99 -22.19 5.17 3.90
C ILE A 99 -22.61 6.63 4.05
N SER A 100 -22.02 7.31 5.02
CA SER A 100 -22.17 8.76 5.11
C SER A 100 -21.37 9.46 4.02
N ILE A 101 -21.96 10.46 3.37
CA ILE A 101 -21.30 11.26 2.33
C ILE A 101 -21.12 12.67 2.87
N SER A 102 -19.97 13.28 2.60
CA SER A 102 -19.72 14.70 2.82
C SER A 102 -18.91 15.29 1.67
N SER A 103 -18.99 16.62 1.49
CA SER A 103 -18.17 17.31 0.50
C SER A 103 -16.70 17.32 0.92
N SER A 104 -15.80 17.33 -0.07
CA SER A 104 -14.37 17.52 0.13
C SER A 104 -14.01 18.97 0.48
N LEU A 105 -14.84 19.93 0.07
CA LEU A 105 -14.61 21.36 0.24
C LEU A 105 -15.20 21.88 1.55
N PRO A 106 -14.56 22.89 2.18
CA PRO A 106 -15.14 23.59 3.32
C PRO A 106 -16.50 24.16 2.92
N GLN A 107 -17.47 23.93 3.82
CA GLN A 107 -18.90 24.10 3.64
C GLN A 107 -19.24 25.38 2.86
N VAL A 108 -19.67 25.22 1.60
CA VAL A 108 -20.39 26.29 0.90
C VAL A 108 -21.68 26.48 1.71
N ALA A 109 -21.94 27.71 2.16
CA ALA A 109 -23.02 28.03 3.07
C ALA A 109 -24.40 27.91 2.40
N ASN A 110 -24.85 26.70 2.04
CA ASN A 110 -26.22 26.39 1.58
C ASN A 110 -26.43 24.88 1.26
N PRO A 111 -27.68 24.47 1.04
CA PRO A 111 -28.63 23.85 1.99
C PRO A 111 -28.32 22.38 2.33
N ASP A 112 -28.93 21.85 3.39
CA ASP A 112 -28.69 20.53 4.04
C ASP A 112 -28.72 19.28 3.12
N ASP A 113 -29.06 19.42 1.83
CA ASP A 113 -29.29 18.33 0.89
C ASP A 113 -28.30 18.30 -0.31
N LEU A 114 -27.32 19.21 -0.37
CA LEU A 114 -26.41 19.34 -1.52
C LEU A 114 -24.98 18.90 -1.17
N ILE A 115 -24.41 17.98 -1.94
CA ILE A 115 -23.01 17.57 -1.81
C ILE A 115 -22.25 17.86 -3.10
N VAL A 116 -21.07 18.46 -2.96
CA VAL A 116 -20.17 18.74 -4.09
C VAL A 116 -19.07 17.68 -4.15
N ALA A 117 -18.98 17.01 -5.29
CA ALA A 117 -17.87 16.18 -5.70
C ALA A 117 -16.92 17.01 -6.59
N THR A 118 -15.61 16.84 -6.42
CA THR A 118 -14.62 17.65 -7.16
C THR A 118 -13.78 16.77 -8.07
N ASP A 119 -13.72 17.11 -9.35
CA ASP A 119 -12.81 16.47 -10.31
C ASP A 119 -11.41 17.14 -10.24
N PRO A 120 -10.30 16.40 -10.43
CA PRO A 120 -8.94 16.96 -10.45
C PRO A 120 -8.71 18.08 -11.47
N SER A 121 -9.52 18.17 -12.54
CA SER A 121 -9.45 19.27 -13.51
C SER A 121 -10.04 20.59 -12.98
N GLY A 122 -10.78 20.54 -11.86
CA GLY A 122 -11.44 21.69 -11.26
C GLY A 122 -12.95 21.71 -11.45
N ASP A 123 -13.51 20.76 -12.20
CA ASP A 123 -14.95 20.64 -12.37
C ASP A 123 -15.65 20.18 -11.08
N TYR A 124 -16.87 20.68 -10.88
CA TYR A 124 -17.68 20.38 -9.70
C TYR A 124 -18.98 19.69 -10.11
N LEU A 125 -19.23 18.54 -9.50
CA LEU A 125 -20.47 17.80 -9.66
C LEU A 125 -21.30 17.93 -8.38
N PHE A 126 -22.48 18.52 -8.54
CA PHE A 126 -23.42 18.76 -7.45
C PHE A 126 -24.42 17.62 -7.39
N LEU A 127 -24.54 16.99 -6.23
CA LEU A 127 -25.39 15.83 -5.98
C LEU A 127 -26.50 16.22 -5.01
N HIS A 128 -27.76 16.05 -5.42
CA HIS A 128 -28.93 16.37 -4.60
C HIS A 128 -29.43 15.12 -3.86
N GLN A 129 -29.57 15.22 -2.53
CA GLN A 129 -29.97 14.14 -1.63
C GLN A 129 -29.22 12.82 -1.87
N PRO A 130 -27.87 12.84 -1.91
CA PRO A 130 -27.12 11.66 -2.27
C PRO A 130 -27.16 10.59 -1.17
N ARG A 131 -27.21 9.33 -1.58
CA ARG A 131 -27.18 8.12 -0.74
C ARG A 131 -26.10 7.19 -1.27
N ALA A 132 -25.13 6.85 -0.44
CA ALA A 132 -24.04 5.99 -0.83
C ALA A 132 -24.18 4.60 -0.22
N PHE A 133 -23.92 3.59 -1.04
CA PHE A 133 -23.96 2.18 -0.68
C PHE A 133 -22.63 1.54 -1.05
N SER A 134 -22.10 0.63 -0.23
CA SER A 134 -20.97 -0.22 -0.60
C SER A 134 -21.21 -1.68 -0.27
N LEU A 135 -20.36 -2.52 -0.86
CA LEU A 135 -20.15 -3.88 -0.39
C LEU A 135 -19.74 -3.86 1.09
N ALA A 136 -20.37 -4.71 1.89
CA ALA A 136 -20.04 -4.88 3.28
C ALA A 136 -18.63 -5.48 3.43
N ALA A 137 -17.83 -4.96 4.36
CA ALA A 137 -16.51 -5.50 4.69
C ALA A 137 -16.63 -6.66 5.70
N ASN A 138 -17.37 -7.71 5.34
CA ASN A 138 -17.61 -8.86 6.18
C ASN A 138 -17.11 -10.17 5.55
N GLU A 139 -17.15 -11.25 6.33
CA GLU A 139 -16.69 -12.57 5.92
C GLU A 139 -17.51 -13.15 4.74
N PRO A 140 -18.86 -13.08 4.71
CA PRO A 140 -19.64 -13.58 3.57
C PRO A 140 -19.25 -12.95 2.23
N VAL A 141 -19.10 -11.62 2.16
CA VAL A 141 -18.65 -10.95 0.93
C VAL A 141 -17.23 -11.42 0.55
N SER A 142 -16.33 -11.54 1.53
CA SER A 142 -14.96 -11.99 1.28
C SER A 142 -14.90 -13.41 0.73
N LEU A 143 -15.71 -14.33 1.26
CA LEU A 143 -15.84 -15.69 0.76
C LEU A 143 -16.43 -15.72 -0.66
N LEU A 144 -17.44 -14.88 -0.94
CA LEU A 144 -18.01 -14.75 -2.28
C LEU A 144 -16.97 -14.29 -3.31
N LEU A 145 -16.15 -13.30 -2.95
CA LEU A 145 -15.07 -12.82 -3.82
C LEU A 145 -14.04 -13.92 -4.07
N LYS A 146 -13.65 -14.67 -3.04
CA LYS A 146 -12.74 -15.83 -3.16
C LYS A 146 -13.33 -16.92 -4.06
N ALA A 147 -14.60 -17.30 -3.85
CA ALA A 147 -15.28 -18.31 -4.64
C ALA A 147 -15.40 -17.94 -6.13
N SER A 148 -15.42 -16.64 -6.42
CA SER A 148 -15.53 -16.12 -7.80
C SER A 148 -14.17 -15.84 -8.48
N SER A 149 -13.05 -16.03 -7.78
CA SER A 149 -11.68 -15.71 -8.27
C SER A 149 -11.34 -16.34 -9.62
N THR A 150 -11.68 -17.60 -9.79
CA THR A 150 -11.36 -18.39 -10.98
C THR A 150 -12.13 -17.91 -12.20
N SER A 151 -13.41 -17.58 -12.03
CA SER A 151 -14.31 -17.20 -13.13
C SER A 151 -14.24 -15.70 -13.46
N LEU A 152 -13.88 -14.87 -12.48
CA LEU A 152 -13.81 -13.41 -12.60
C LEU A 152 -12.37 -12.91 -12.72
N THR A 153 -11.45 -13.78 -13.15
CA THR A 153 -10.04 -13.42 -13.29
C THR A 153 -9.85 -12.18 -14.19
N GLY A 154 -9.12 -11.18 -13.70
CA GLY A 154 -8.83 -9.93 -14.41
C GLY A 154 -9.99 -8.93 -14.47
N LYS A 155 -11.17 -9.26 -13.90
CA LYS A 155 -12.32 -8.36 -13.87
C LYS A 155 -12.20 -7.30 -12.78
N HIS A 156 -12.98 -6.25 -12.95
CA HIS A 156 -13.17 -5.17 -11.99
C HIS A 156 -14.59 -5.26 -11.42
N LEU A 157 -14.78 -4.67 -10.24
CA LEU A 157 -15.98 -4.76 -9.43
C LEU A 157 -16.45 -3.36 -9.02
N VAL A 158 -17.74 -3.09 -9.17
CA VAL A 158 -18.42 -1.93 -8.59
C VAL A 158 -18.61 -2.20 -7.10
N THR A 159 -17.79 -1.53 -6.28
CA THR A 159 -17.69 -1.74 -4.84
C THR A 159 -18.47 -0.72 -4.02
N ALA A 160 -18.78 0.43 -4.60
CA ALA A 160 -19.71 1.40 -4.06
C ALA A 160 -20.48 2.10 -5.17
N ILE A 161 -21.69 2.56 -4.87
CA ILE A 161 -22.51 3.39 -5.74
C ILE A 161 -23.05 4.58 -4.95
N ILE A 162 -23.21 5.71 -5.62
CA ILE A 162 -23.84 6.90 -5.06
C ILE A 162 -25.10 7.15 -5.87
N GLN A 163 -26.24 7.01 -5.21
CA GLN A 163 -27.55 7.33 -5.76
C GLN A 163 -27.93 8.76 -5.38
N CYS A 164 -28.63 9.49 -6.24
CA CYS A 164 -29.13 10.82 -5.93
C CYS A 164 -30.48 11.06 -6.61
N SER A 165 -31.21 12.09 -6.17
CA SER A 165 -32.47 12.48 -6.82
C SER A 165 -32.24 13.31 -8.08
N ASP A 166 -31.16 14.10 -8.09
CA ASP A 166 -30.74 14.94 -9.21
C ASP A 166 -29.23 15.20 -9.12
N PHE A 167 -28.58 15.56 -10.24
CA PHE A 167 -27.20 16.01 -10.27
C PHE A 167 -26.93 16.94 -11.46
N TYR A 168 -26.00 17.88 -11.29
CA TYR A 168 -25.62 18.83 -12.34
C TYR A 168 -24.18 19.33 -12.16
N THR A 169 -23.63 19.94 -13.21
CA THR A 169 -22.35 20.65 -13.18
C THR A 169 -22.55 22.14 -13.40
N PHE A 170 -21.56 22.96 -13.07
CA PHE A 170 -21.49 24.35 -13.53
C PHE A 170 -20.38 24.49 -14.55
N ASP A 171 -20.59 25.33 -15.55
CA ASP A 171 -19.48 25.76 -16.41
C ASP A 171 -18.71 26.94 -15.84
N GLU A 172 -17.67 27.35 -16.57
CA GLU A 172 -16.81 28.49 -16.23
C GLU A 172 -17.61 29.80 -16.03
N ASP A 173 -18.78 29.93 -16.66
CA ASP A 173 -19.67 31.08 -16.55
C ASP A 173 -20.63 30.99 -15.34
N GLY A 174 -20.58 29.89 -14.58
CA GLY A 174 -21.47 29.62 -13.47
C GLY A 174 -22.88 29.21 -13.91
N ASN A 175 -23.07 28.82 -15.17
CA ASN A 175 -24.36 28.33 -15.66
C ASN A 175 -24.50 26.84 -15.36
N ARG A 176 -25.68 26.48 -14.83
CA ARG A 176 -26.03 25.07 -14.56
C ARG A 176 -26.07 24.32 -15.89
N ARG A 177 -25.27 23.25 -16.00
CA ARG A 177 -25.32 22.27 -17.08
C ARG A 177 -25.91 20.97 -16.57
N ASP A 178 -27.10 20.66 -17.06
CA ASP A 178 -27.71 19.35 -16.83
C ASP A 178 -26.94 18.31 -17.65
N LEU A 179 -26.35 17.33 -16.97
CA LEU A 179 -25.63 16.21 -17.58
C LEU A 179 -26.58 15.15 -18.17
N GLY A 180 -27.88 15.32 -17.98
CA GLY A 180 -28.92 14.42 -18.46
C GLY A 180 -29.38 14.77 -19.87
N ASP A 181 -28.96 13.97 -20.85
CA ASP A 181 -29.67 13.68 -22.10
C ASP A 181 -29.98 14.85 -23.07
N ASN A 182 -29.16 14.93 -24.13
CA ASN A 182 -29.65 15.26 -25.48
C ASN A 182 -30.62 14.19 -26.04
N SER A 183 -30.93 13.15 -25.26
CA SER A 183 -31.81 12.03 -25.59
C SER A 183 -33.22 12.18 -24.98
N ALA A 184 -33.66 13.40 -24.65
CA ALA A 184 -35.03 13.61 -24.23
C ALA A 184 -36.00 13.14 -25.35
N PRO A 185 -36.85 12.13 -25.11
CA PRO A 185 -37.90 11.81 -26.06
C PRO A 185 -38.82 13.02 -26.16
N VAL A 186 -39.07 13.50 -27.38
CA VAL A 186 -39.88 14.69 -27.71
C VAL A 186 -41.33 14.66 -27.17
N ASN A 187 -41.76 13.59 -26.48
CA ASN A 187 -43.10 13.45 -25.92
C ASN A 187 -43.10 13.70 -24.40
N GLY A 188 -43.56 14.89 -24.01
CA GLY A 188 -43.59 15.45 -22.65
C GLY A 188 -44.53 14.77 -21.64
N ASN A 189 -44.50 13.44 -21.52
CA ASN A 189 -45.10 12.75 -20.38
C ASN A 189 -44.02 12.50 -19.31
N HIS A 190 -43.78 13.52 -18.48
CA HIS A 190 -42.93 13.37 -17.30
C HIS A 190 -43.55 12.35 -16.35
N SER A 191 -42.97 11.15 -16.28
CA SER A 191 -43.28 10.21 -15.19
C SER A 191 -42.94 10.90 -13.87
N THR A 192 -43.92 10.98 -12.96
CA THR A 192 -43.75 11.50 -11.60
C THR A 192 -42.98 10.55 -10.69
N GLU A 193 -42.56 9.39 -11.21
CA GLU A 193 -41.73 8.45 -10.47
C GLU A 193 -40.33 9.05 -10.32
N THR A 194 -39.98 9.42 -9.08
CA THR A 194 -38.67 9.96 -8.71
C THR A 194 -37.60 8.92 -9.04
N ARG A 195 -37.03 9.03 -10.24
CA ARG A 195 -36.02 8.11 -10.73
C ARG A 195 -34.74 8.36 -9.93
N MET A 196 -34.37 7.42 -9.06
CA MET A 196 -33.04 7.46 -8.45
C MET A 196 -31.99 7.23 -9.54
N LEU A 197 -31.04 8.16 -9.64
CA LEU A 197 -29.93 8.11 -10.58
C LEU A 197 -28.68 7.62 -9.85
N THR A 198 -27.80 6.90 -10.54
CA THR A 198 -26.49 6.49 -9.98
C THR A 198 -25.37 7.22 -10.72
N PRO A 199 -25.17 8.54 -10.49
CA PRO A 199 -24.19 9.31 -11.25
C PRO A 199 -22.75 8.92 -10.95
N LEU A 200 -22.47 8.33 -9.77
CA LEU A 200 -21.10 8.03 -9.36
C LEU A 200 -20.96 6.62 -8.81
N CYS A 201 -19.84 5.98 -9.12
CA CYS A 201 -19.55 4.64 -8.64
C CYS A 201 -18.05 4.42 -8.32
N ALA A 202 -17.74 3.62 -7.29
CA ALA A 202 -16.38 3.25 -6.94
C ALA A 202 -16.04 1.88 -7.53
N ILE A 203 -15.06 1.85 -8.43
CA ILE A 203 -14.63 0.62 -9.10
C ILE A 203 -13.28 0.18 -8.55
N ALA A 204 -13.18 -1.11 -8.20
CA ALA A 204 -11.94 -1.71 -7.73
C ALA A 204 -11.71 -3.08 -8.39
N SER A 205 -10.46 -3.49 -8.47
CA SER A 205 -10.04 -4.83 -8.90
C SER A 205 -9.71 -5.67 -7.66
N PRO A 206 -10.54 -6.66 -7.28
CA PRO A 206 -10.22 -7.57 -6.19
C PRO A 206 -8.90 -8.30 -6.47
N GLN A 207 -7.95 -8.29 -5.54
CA GLN A 207 -6.66 -8.98 -5.74
C GLN A 207 -6.83 -10.49 -5.87
N VAL A 208 -7.82 -11.07 -5.17
CA VAL A 208 -8.19 -12.48 -5.34
C VAL A 208 -8.63 -12.82 -6.77
N TRP A 209 -9.02 -11.85 -7.59
CA TRP A 209 -9.36 -12.06 -9.01
C TRP A 209 -8.17 -11.81 -9.93
N ARG A 210 -7.03 -11.40 -9.39
CA ARG A 210 -5.79 -11.28 -10.16
C ARG A 210 -5.05 -12.60 -10.01
N ARG A 211 -5.39 -13.57 -10.86
CA ARG A 211 -4.48 -14.68 -11.14
C ARG A 211 -3.26 -14.13 -11.86
N GLU A 212 -2.34 -13.60 -11.10
CA GLU A 212 -1.00 -13.36 -11.58
C GLU A 212 -0.36 -14.74 -11.76
N SER A 213 -0.30 -15.20 -13.01
CA SER A 213 0.57 -16.32 -13.37
C SER A 213 1.92 -16.09 -12.70
N PRO A 214 2.57 -17.12 -12.10
CA PRO A 214 3.85 -17.00 -11.44
C PRO A 214 4.80 -16.18 -12.29
N CYS A 215 4.96 -14.90 -11.96
CA CYS A 215 5.66 -14.00 -12.84
C CYS A 215 7.14 -14.32 -12.65
N ILE A 216 7.69 -15.12 -13.56
CA ILE A 216 9.11 -15.49 -13.61
C ILE A 216 9.97 -14.22 -13.48
N GLN A 217 9.50 -13.10 -14.03
CA GLN A 217 10.17 -11.80 -13.93
C GLN A 217 10.21 -11.26 -12.49
N ARG A 218 9.13 -11.43 -11.69
CA ARG A 218 9.12 -11.02 -10.28
C ARG A 218 10.03 -11.88 -9.42
N MET A 219 10.02 -13.20 -9.64
CA MET A 219 10.98 -14.10 -8.97
C MET A 219 12.42 -13.73 -9.30
N ALA A 220 12.73 -13.46 -10.57
CA ALA A 220 14.02 -12.94 -10.97
C ALA A 220 14.35 -11.59 -10.28
N ARG A 221 13.35 -10.74 -10.06
CA ARG A 221 13.53 -9.47 -9.35
C ARG A 221 13.85 -9.66 -7.87
N PHE A 222 13.18 -10.58 -7.17
CA PHE A 222 13.46 -10.88 -5.75
C PHE A 222 14.85 -11.46 -5.58
N LYS A 223 15.20 -12.43 -6.43
CA LYS A 223 16.56 -12.97 -6.48
C LYS A 223 17.59 -11.87 -6.72
N SER A 224 17.33 -10.95 -7.65
CA SER A 224 18.22 -9.81 -7.89
C SER A 224 18.35 -8.89 -6.67
N ILE A 225 17.26 -8.63 -5.95
CA ILE A 225 17.29 -7.86 -4.69
C ILE A 225 18.20 -8.56 -3.66
N ARG A 226 18.03 -9.87 -3.50
CA ARG A 226 18.82 -10.70 -2.58
C ARG A 226 20.30 -10.71 -2.94
N GLU A 227 20.65 -10.99 -4.19
CA GLU A 227 22.04 -11.01 -4.67
C GLU A 227 22.78 -9.68 -4.45
N HIS A 228 22.10 -8.54 -4.70
CA HIS A 228 22.71 -7.22 -4.46
C HIS A 228 22.81 -6.90 -2.96
N PHE A 229 21.90 -7.41 -2.13
CA PHE A 229 21.99 -7.29 -0.68
C PHE A 229 23.18 -8.10 -0.14
N ASP A 230 23.35 -9.34 -0.57
CA ASP A 230 24.48 -10.19 -0.18
C ASP A 230 25.82 -9.53 -0.58
N ALA A 231 25.88 -8.92 -1.77
CA ALA A 231 27.03 -8.13 -2.21
C ALA A 231 27.32 -6.89 -1.33
N LEU A 232 26.36 -6.39 -0.55
CA LEU A 232 26.60 -5.32 0.44
C LEU A 232 27.06 -5.87 1.79
N VAL A 233 26.59 -7.06 2.19
CA VAL A 233 26.87 -7.68 3.50
C VAL A 233 28.20 -8.46 3.50
N ASP A 234 28.50 -9.23 2.44
CA ASP A 234 29.62 -10.18 2.42
C ASP A 234 31.00 -9.55 2.15
N MET A 235 31.05 -8.24 1.93
CA MET A 235 32.24 -7.48 1.56
C MET A 235 33.40 -7.59 2.56
N HIS A 236 33.13 -7.92 3.82
CA HIS A 236 34.11 -7.93 4.90
C HIS A 236 34.45 -9.33 5.41
N GLN A 237 33.75 -10.38 4.95
CA GLN A 237 34.11 -11.76 5.28
C GLN A 237 35.29 -12.28 4.46
N SER A 238 35.71 -11.59 3.40
CA SER A 238 36.91 -11.95 2.67
C SER A 238 38.17 -11.54 3.46
N THR A 239 38.56 -12.38 4.43
CA THR A 239 39.85 -12.30 5.13
C THR A 239 41.04 -12.61 4.20
N CYS A 240 40.77 -12.82 2.90
CA CYS A 240 41.77 -13.19 1.91
C CYS A 240 42.77 -12.04 1.69
N THR A 241 44.05 -12.32 1.94
CA THR A 241 45.19 -11.41 1.84
C THR A 241 45.56 -11.04 0.39
N ALA A 242 44.81 -11.48 -0.61
CA ALA A 242 45.08 -11.20 -2.01
C ALA A 242 44.56 -9.81 -2.42
N GLN A 243 45.49 -8.91 -2.76
CA GLN A 243 45.21 -7.53 -3.18
C GLN A 243 44.27 -7.43 -4.40
N PHE A 244 44.22 -8.45 -5.27
CA PHE A 244 43.36 -8.49 -6.46
C PHE A 244 41.85 -8.59 -6.10
N ASP A 245 41.50 -9.21 -4.97
CA ASP A 245 40.10 -9.39 -4.58
C ASP A 245 39.44 -8.07 -4.15
N ARG A 246 40.23 -7.10 -3.66
CA ARG A 246 39.70 -5.81 -3.18
C ARG A 246 39.05 -4.97 -4.28
N SER A 247 39.60 -5.00 -5.50
CA SER A 247 39.05 -4.20 -6.61
C SER A 247 37.72 -4.76 -7.12
N ALA A 248 37.65 -6.09 -7.26
CA ALA A 248 36.42 -6.76 -7.69
C ALA A 248 35.30 -6.58 -6.66
N ASN A 249 35.61 -6.71 -5.37
CA ASN A 249 34.67 -6.47 -4.28
C ASN A 249 34.17 -5.02 -4.28
N LYS A 250 35.06 -4.04 -4.44
CA LYS A 250 34.65 -2.63 -4.54
C LYS A 250 33.67 -2.39 -5.70
N GLN A 251 33.93 -2.99 -6.86
CA GLN A 251 33.03 -2.87 -8.02
C GLN A 251 31.65 -3.50 -7.74
N LYS A 252 31.59 -4.70 -7.15
CA LYS A 252 30.33 -5.34 -6.75
C LYS A 252 29.52 -4.46 -5.80
N LYS A 253 30.19 -3.88 -4.80
CA LYS A 253 29.59 -2.91 -3.86
C LYS A 253 29.02 -1.69 -4.59
N ASP A 254 29.79 -1.07 -5.47
CA ASP A 254 29.33 0.11 -6.20
C ASP A 254 28.13 -0.21 -7.11
N ILE A 255 28.10 -1.42 -7.71
CA ILE A 255 26.95 -1.93 -8.48
C ILE A 255 25.72 -2.10 -7.58
N ALA A 256 25.86 -2.73 -6.41
CA ALA A 256 24.77 -2.90 -5.45
C ALA A 256 24.23 -1.57 -4.92
N ILE A 257 25.11 -0.64 -4.54
CA ILE A 257 24.70 0.72 -4.14
C ILE A 257 23.91 1.39 -5.25
N LYS A 258 24.37 1.28 -6.51
CA LYS A 258 23.66 1.84 -7.66
C LYS A 258 22.30 1.18 -7.87
N PHE A 259 22.21 -0.15 -7.77
CA PHE A 259 20.98 -0.90 -7.90
C PHE A 259 19.90 -0.40 -6.94
N PHE A 260 20.20 -0.32 -5.64
CA PHE A 260 19.23 0.16 -4.65
C PHE A 260 18.99 1.67 -4.77
N SER A 261 20.00 2.46 -5.12
CA SER A 261 19.81 3.89 -5.39
C SER A 261 18.83 4.15 -6.52
N ASP A 262 18.88 3.35 -7.59
CA ASP A 262 17.95 3.43 -8.71
C ASP A 262 16.56 2.91 -8.29
N LEU A 263 16.49 1.81 -7.53
CA LEU A 263 15.23 1.21 -7.04
C LEU A 263 14.42 2.16 -6.13
N PHE A 264 15.09 2.99 -5.33
CA PHE A 264 14.46 4.00 -4.47
C PHE A 264 14.45 5.42 -5.09
N GLY A 265 14.90 5.59 -6.33
CA GLY A 265 14.88 6.90 -7.00
C GLY A 265 15.80 7.96 -6.38
N LEU A 266 16.86 7.54 -5.67
CA LEU A 266 17.75 8.43 -4.92
C LEU A 266 18.47 9.46 -5.79
N LYS A 267 18.68 9.16 -7.08
CA LYS A 267 19.25 10.09 -8.06
C LYS A 267 18.45 11.39 -8.14
N TYR A 268 17.12 11.29 -8.12
CA TYR A 268 16.21 12.43 -8.23
C TYR A 268 15.93 13.05 -6.86
N LEU A 269 15.76 12.24 -5.82
CA LEU A 269 15.58 12.69 -4.43
C LEU A 269 16.72 13.59 -3.94
N LYS A 270 17.94 13.39 -4.44
CA LYS A 270 19.09 14.24 -4.12
C LYS A 270 18.82 15.73 -4.33
N ASN A 271 17.98 16.10 -5.30
CA ASN A 271 17.65 17.49 -5.59
C ASN A 271 16.66 18.10 -4.58
N HIS A 272 16.04 17.28 -3.72
CA HIS A 272 14.98 17.67 -2.78
C HIS A 272 15.41 17.59 -1.31
N ILE A 273 16.22 16.61 -0.94
CA ILE A 273 16.64 16.41 0.47
C ILE A 273 18.15 16.34 0.66
N GLY A 274 18.91 16.38 -0.44
CA GLY A 274 20.35 16.22 -0.44
C GLY A 274 20.79 14.78 -0.61
N LYS A 275 22.10 14.55 -0.51
CA LYS A 275 22.68 13.23 -0.79
C LYS A 275 22.44 12.27 0.38
N ILE A 276 21.64 11.23 0.14
CA ILE A 276 21.52 10.07 1.03
C ILE A 276 22.83 9.27 1.00
N THR A 277 23.39 9.01 2.18
CA THR A 277 24.66 8.32 2.39
C THR A 277 24.50 6.96 3.06
N PHE A 278 23.28 6.59 3.46
CA PHE A 278 22.93 5.33 4.11
C PHE A 278 23.62 4.12 3.47
N PHE A 279 23.44 3.89 2.17
CA PHE A 279 24.05 2.74 1.47
C PHE A 279 25.58 2.70 1.51
N LYS A 280 26.25 3.85 1.66
CA LYS A 280 27.71 3.88 1.81
C LYS A 280 28.15 3.46 3.22
N ARG A 281 27.34 3.78 4.22
CA ARG A 281 27.56 3.48 5.64
C ARG A 281 27.05 2.10 6.03
N PHE A 282 26.11 1.53 5.26
CA PHE A 282 25.46 0.26 5.57
C PHE A 282 26.45 -0.89 5.87
N PRO A 283 27.50 -1.15 5.06
CA PRO A 283 28.44 -2.24 5.39
C PRO A 283 29.12 -2.07 6.76
N SER A 284 29.53 -0.83 7.10
CA SER A 284 30.13 -0.57 8.42
C SER A 284 29.14 -0.71 9.58
N MET A 285 27.83 -0.58 9.33
CA MET A 285 26.81 -0.83 10.36
C MET A 285 26.64 -2.33 10.64
N THR A 286 26.90 -3.18 9.64
CA THR A 286 26.80 -4.64 9.80
C THR A 286 28.03 -5.28 10.43
N GLU A 287 29.14 -4.53 10.55
CA GLU A 287 30.41 -5.02 11.08
C GLU A 287 30.52 -4.95 12.61
N THR A 288 29.76 -4.08 13.27
CA THR A 288 29.92 -3.78 14.71
C THR A 288 29.41 -4.88 15.64
N SER A 289 29.43 -6.15 15.22
CA SER A 289 29.23 -7.25 16.15
C SER A 289 30.24 -7.10 17.30
N PRO A 290 29.77 -7.10 18.56
CA PRO A 290 30.66 -7.11 19.70
C PRO A 290 31.45 -8.40 19.57
N THR A 291 32.69 -8.29 19.12
CA THR A 291 33.69 -9.34 19.26
C THR A 291 33.79 -9.49 20.77
N SER A 292 33.04 -10.47 21.27
CA SER A 292 33.04 -10.89 22.65
C SER A 292 34.42 -11.48 22.89
N ASP A 293 35.41 -10.61 23.05
CA ASP A 293 36.64 -10.90 23.77
C ASP A 293 36.22 -11.00 25.25
N VAL A 294 35.43 -12.03 25.57
CA VAL A 294 35.28 -12.49 26.95
C VAL A 294 36.67 -12.98 27.32
N PRO A 295 37.37 -12.31 28.25
CA PRO A 295 38.63 -12.82 28.74
C PRO A 295 38.33 -14.19 29.34
N ALA A 296 39.00 -15.22 28.84
CA ALA A 296 39.01 -16.54 29.44
C ALA A 296 39.68 -16.44 30.83
N ALA A 297 38.93 -15.97 31.83
CA ALA A 297 39.32 -15.96 33.22
C ALA A 297 38.46 -17.01 33.93
N GLY A 298 39.10 -18.15 34.21
CA GLY A 298 38.51 -19.24 34.96
C GLY A 298 38.02 -18.80 36.34
N GLY A 299 36.92 -19.39 36.76
CA GLY A 299 36.36 -19.21 38.09
C GLY A 299 35.03 -19.93 38.19
N ALA A 300 35.08 -21.18 38.65
CA ALA A 300 33.91 -21.96 39.01
C ALA A 300 33.08 -21.20 40.06
N GLY A 301 31.78 -21.05 39.79
CA GLY A 301 30.83 -20.38 40.67
C GLY A 301 29.46 -20.38 40.01
N GLU A 302 28.80 -21.54 40.08
CA GLU A 302 27.37 -21.67 39.81
C GLU A 302 26.62 -20.73 40.77
N ASP A 303 25.92 -19.73 40.24
CA ASP A 303 24.50 -19.52 40.54
C ASP A 303 23.95 -18.23 39.90
N GLY A 304 22.88 -18.42 39.13
CA GLY A 304 21.74 -17.50 39.02
C GLY A 304 21.98 -16.10 38.47
N LEU A 305 22.01 -15.93 37.14
CA LEU A 305 21.77 -14.62 36.51
C LEU A 305 21.24 -14.78 35.07
N ARG A 306 19.93 -15.05 34.94
CA ARG A 306 19.18 -15.02 33.67
C ARG A 306 18.41 -13.71 33.44
N ALA A 307 18.84 -12.61 34.07
CA ALA A 307 18.19 -11.32 33.96
C ALA A 307 19.19 -10.17 34.10
N ARG A 308 20.00 -9.91 33.06
CA ARG A 308 20.68 -8.61 32.81
C ARG A 308 21.55 -8.65 31.55
N ILE A 309 20.91 -8.70 30.39
CA ILE A 309 21.55 -8.28 29.13
C ILE A 309 20.54 -7.37 28.41
N SER A 310 20.38 -6.13 28.86
CA SER A 310 19.57 -5.10 28.19
C SER A 310 19.95 -3.68 28.63
N THR A 311 21.24 -3.38 28.82
CA THR A 311 21.70 -2.00 29.14
C THR A 311 23.03 -1.61 28.50
N SER A 312 23.52 -2.37 27.52
CA SER A 312 24.71 -1.95 26.74
C SER A 312 24.29 -0.91 25.70
N MET A 313 24.47 0.37 26.05
CA MET A 313 24.45 1.56 25.20
C MET A 313 23.73 1.40 23.86
N GLY A 314 22.43 1.75 23.85
CA GLY A 314 21.67 2.04 22.64
C GLY A 314 22.25 3.27 21.92
N TYR A 315 23.41 3.10 21.29
CA TYR A 315 23.88 3.98 20.24
C TYR A 315 22.94 3.78 19.07
N ASN A 316 21.89 4.60 19.04
CA ASN A 316 21.08 4.75 17.86
C ASN A 316 21.83 5.73 16.96
N PRO A 317 22.47 5.29 15.85
CA PRO A 317 23.29 6.14 14.99
C PRO A 317 22.50 7.29 14.35
N PHE A 318 21.17 7.30 14.51
CA PHE A 318 20.26 8.31 13.99
C PHE A 318 19.63 9.22 15.06
N ARG A 319 19.97 9.08 16.35
CA ARG A 319 19.39 9.94 17.42
C ARG A 319 20.11 11.28 17.51
N GLY A 320 19.75 12.20 16.60
CA GLY A 320 20.20 13.59 16.59
C GLY A 320 19.53 14.43 17.68
N GLY A 321 20.05 14.36 18.91
CA GLY A 321 19.63 15.23 20.03
C GLY A 321 20.48 16.49 20.22
N ARG A 322 21.19 16.97 19.19
CA ARG A 322 22.12 18.11 19.32
C ARG A 322 21.44 19.39 18.86
N GLN A 323 21.37 20.39 19.73
CA GLN A 323 21.15 21.79 19.33
C GLN A 323 22.22 22.17 18.31
N PHE A 324 21.79 22.59 17.11
CA PHE A 324 22.69 22.98 16.03
C PHE A 324 23.34 24.33 16.38
N ALA A 325 24.58 24.29 16.88
CA ALA A 325 25.44 25.47 16.86
C ALA A 325 25.65 25.88 15.39
N ALA A 326 25.47 27.17 15.09
CA ALA A 326 25.27 27.73 13.76
C ALA A 326 26.45 27.62 12.77
N THR A 327 27.51 26.86 13.04
CA THR A 327 28.80 27.05 12.38
C THR A 327 29.32 25.91 11.52
N GLU A 328 28.67 24.73 11.48
CA GLU A 328 29.10 23.66 10.57
C GLU A 328 27.93 23.17 9.70
N SER A 329 27.84 23.74 8.49
CA SER A 329 26.86 23.31 7.50
C SER A 329 27.15 21.86 7.09
N ASP A 330 26.18 20.98 7.29
CA ASP A 330 26.24 19.58 6.87
C ASP A 330 26.68 19.50 5.39
N PRO A 331 27.78 18.80 5.04
CA PRO A 331 28.28 18.75 3.68
C PRO A 331 27.28 18.16 2.70
N ARG A 332 26.30 17.36 3.16
CA ARG A 332 25.20 16.83 2.34
C ARG A 332 24.25 17.93 1.89
N LEU A 333 24.12 19.01 2.67
CA LEU A 333 23.23 20.13 2.40
C LEU A 333 23.88 21.21 1.53
N LYS A 334 25.21 21.31 1.53
CA LYS A 334 25.96 22.34 0.80
C LYS A 334 25.59 22.44 -0.69
N THR A 335 25.26 21.31 -1.33
CA THR A 335 24.84 21.30 -2.74
C THR A 335 23.34 21.49 -2.93
N VAL A 336 22.50 21.01 -2.00
CA VAL A 336 21.04 21.00 -2.19
C VAL A 336 20.40 22.34 -1.84
N LEU A 337 20.89 23.03 -0.80
CA LEU A 337 20.28 24.27 -0.33
C LEU A 337 20.28 25.39 -1.39
N PRO A 338 21.40 25.67 -2.09
CA PRO A 338 21.40 26.69 -3.16
C PRO A 338 20.48 26.31 -4.33
N LEU A 339 20.41 25.01 -4.66
CA LEU A 339 19.55 24.51 -5.72
C LEU A 339 18.07 24.68 -5.35
N LEU A 340 17.66 24.25 -4.16
CA LEU A 340 16.29 24.38 -3.68
C LEU A 340 15.88 25.83 -3.50
N HIS A 341 16.77 26.68 -2.98
CA HIS A 341 16.54 28.11 -2.87
C HIS A 341 16.19 28.71 -4.24
N ARG A 342 17.04 28.46 -5.25
CA ARG A 342 16.81 28.95 -6.61
C ARG A 342 15.48 28.45 -7.19
N ARG A 343 15.15 27.17 -6.97
CA ARG A 343 13.87 26.59 -7.41
C ARG A 343 12.67 27.25 -6.77
N CYS A 344 12.70 27.39 -5.44
CA CYS A 344 11.61 28.01 -4.69
C CYS A 344 11.41 29.46 -5.13
N GLN A 345 12.48 30.20 -5.38
CA GLN A 345 12.41 31.55 -5.91
C GLN A 345 11.77 31.59 -7.31
N THR A 346 12.26 30.78 -8.26
CA THR A 346 11.69 30.72 -9.62
C THR A 346 10.22 30.29 -9.62
N LEU A 347 9.81 29.39 -8.73
CA LEU A 347 8.43 28.95 -8.61
C LEU A 347 7.53 29.98 -7.91
N TYR A 348 8.10 30.86 -7.08
CA TYR A 348 7.38 31.96 -6.45
C TYR A 348 7.10 33.11 -7.42
N GLU A 349 8.05 33.42 -8.31
CA GLU A 349 8.00 34.53 -9.28
C GLU A 349 7.15 34.22 -10.53
N GLN A 350 6.04 33.48 -10.37
CA GLN A 350 5.17 33.04 -11.47
C GLN A 350 4.69 34.21 -12.34
N CYS A 351 4.35 35.35 -11.72
CA CYS A 351 3.86 36.53 -12.42
C CYS A 351 4.97 37.29 -13.15
N ASP A 352 6.18 37.33 -12.58
CA ASP A 352 7.28 38.16 -13.09
C ASP A 352 8.05 37.47 -14.23
N ALA A 353 8.12 36.12 -14.21
CA ALA A 353 8.87 35.33 -15.18
C ALA A 353 8.14 34.04 -15.61
N PRO A 354 6.96 34.12 -16.28
CA PRO A 354 6.11 32.97 -16.56
C PRO A 354 6.80 31.87 -17.39
N ARG A 355 7.74 32.23 -18.27
CA ARG A 355 8.53 31.25 -19.04
C ARG A 355 9.51 30.46 -18.16
N GLN A 356 10.18 31.13 -17.21
CA GLN A 356 11.12 30.47 -16.29
C GLN A 356 10.35 29.58 -15.31
N TYR A 357 9.23 30.07 -14.78
CA TYR A 357 8.29 29.31 -13.98
C TYR A 357 7.84 28.02 -14.70
N ALA A 358 7.33 28.14 -15.93
CA ALA A 358 6.81 26.99 -16.68
C ALA A 358 7.90 25.96 -17.03
N HIS A 359 9.15 26.39 -17.20
CA HIS A 359 10.29 25.51 -17.41
C HIS A 359 10.67 24.77 -16.13
N GLU A 360 10.83 25.49 -15.00
CA GLU A 360 11.21 24.85 -13.73
C GLU A 360 10.10 23.95 -13.19
N ARG A 361 8.83 24.34 -13.35
CA ARG A 361 7.67 23.50 -13.02
C ARG A 361 7.70 22.18 -13.77
N ARG A 362 7.87 22.19 -15.09
CA ARG A 362 7.99 20.96 -15.91
C ARG A 362 9.18 20.11 -15.51
N ARG A 363 10.30 20.74 -15.14
CA ARG A 363 11.47 20.01 -14.66
C ARG A 363 11.21 19.31 -13.33
N VAL A 364 10.64 20.02 -12.35
CA VAL A 364 10.28 19.45 -11.05
C VAL A 364 9.24 18.34 -11.22
N GLU A 365 8.23 18.54 -12.07
CA GLU A 365 7.25 17.52 -12.41
C GLU A 365 7.91 16.26 -12.97
N GLY A 366 8.85 16.40 -13.91
CA GLY A 366 9.61 15.28 -14.45
C GLY A 366 10.45 14.53 -13.41
N GLU A 367 11.04 15.24 -12.45
CA GLU A 367 11.78 14.66 -11.33
C GLU A 367 10.86 13.90 -10.37
N ILE A 368 9.74 14.50 -9.94
CA ILE A 368 8.75 13.86 -9.05
C ILE A 368 8.13 12.64 -9.73
N LYS A 369 7.76 12.74 -11.01
CA LYS A 369 7.25 11.63 -11.81
C LYS A 369 8.28 10.50 -11.97
N SER A 370 9.56 10.83 -11.98
CA SER A 370 10.62 9.83 -11.99
C SER A 370 10.75 9.13 -10.63
N ILE A 371 10.58 9.84 -9.51
CA ILE A 371 10.59 9.26 -8.16
C ILE A 371 9.34 8.42 -7.92
N SER A 372 8.17 8.86 -8.37
CA SER A 372 6.90 8.14 -8.18
C SER A 372 6.85 6.78 -8.89
N ARG A 373 7.77 6.55 -9.85
CA ARG A 373 7.97 5.26 -10.53
C ARG A 373 8.99 4.34 -9.83
N THR A 374 9.39 4.70 -8.62
CA THR A 374 10.37 3.97 -7.79
C THR A 374 9.79 3.75 -6.40
N LEU A 375 10.44 2.93 -5.57
CA LEU A 375 10.04 2.77 -4.17
C LEU A 375 10.16 4.07 -3.35
N GLY A 376 10.78 5.13 -3.90
CA GLY A 376 10.83 6.45 -3.29
C GLY A 376 9.52 7.26 -3.37
N ALA A 377 8.45 6.74 -4.00
CA ALA A 377 7.16 7.44 -4.11
C ALA A 377 6.62 7.89 -2.75
N ASP A 378 6.60 6.99 -1.78
CA ASP A 378 6.04 7.27 -0.45
C ASP A 378 6.96 8.20 0.36
N LEU A 379 8.24 8.31 -0.05
CA LEU A 379 9.20 9.22 0.56
C LEU A 379 8.91 10.64 0.09
N VAL A 380 8.49 10.83 -1.16
CA VAL A 380 8.01 12.14 -1.65
C VAL A 380 6.79 12.59 -0.85
N GLU A 381 5.85 11.69 -0.59
CA GLU A 381 4.67 12.02 0.22
C GLU A 381 5.06 12.33 1.68
N HIS A 382 5.97 11.55 2.26
CA HIS A 382 6.52 11.84 3.58
C HIS A 382 7.19 13.23 3.62
N ILE A 383 8.06 13.52 2.65
CA ILE A 383 8.72 14.82 2.49
C ILE A 383 7.66 15.92 2.38
N ARG A 384 6.62 15.74 1.57
CA ARG A 384 5.53 16.71 1.40
C ARG A 384 4.82 16.98 2.72
N ILE A 385 4.47 15.94 3.48
CA ILE A 385 3.81 16.08 4.79
C ILE A 385 4.72 16.85 5.76
N VAL A 386 6.02 16.53 5.81
CA VAL A 386 6.98 17.23 6.67
C VAL A 386 7.06 18.72 6.31
N HIS A 387 7.12 19.05 5.02
CA HIS A 387 7.12 20.44 4.56
C HIS A 387 5.81 21.17 4.85
N TYR A 388 4.67 20.50 4.64
CA TYR A 388 3.35 21.04 4.93
C TYR A 388 3.19 21.36 6.41
N ASN A 389 3.57 20.44 7.29
CA ASN A 389 3.53 20.63 8.74
C ASN A 389 4.49 21.71 9.23
N ALA A 390 5.56 21.98 8.47
CA ALA A 390 6.49 23.05 8.78
C ALA A 390 6.00 24.43 8.35
N TYR A 391 4.90 24.52 7.59
CA TYR A 391 4.25 25.78 7.26
C TYR A 391 3.40 26.21 8.46
N PRO A 392 3.76 27.29 9.18
CA PRO A 392 2.86 27.86 10.17
C PRO A 392 1.70 28.48 9.40
N GLU A 393 0.54 27.81 9.37
CA GLU A 393 -0.67 28.54 9.02
C GLU A 393 -0.88 29.64 10.06
N PRO A 394 -1.23 30.87 9.63
CA PRO A 394 -1.46 31.98 10.55
C PRO A 394 -2.68 31.69 11.43
N GLU A 395 -2.42 31.11 12.60
CA GLU A 395 -3.14 31.17 13.90
C GLU A 395 -4.68 31.02 13.95
N SER A 396 -5.39 30.70 12.87
CA SER A 396 -6.86 30.76 12.88
C SER A 396 -7.60 29.46 13.17
N SER A 397 -6.96 28.36 13.57
CA SER A 397 -7.71 27.17 13.99
C SER A 397 -7.13 26.49 15.23
N THR A 398 -8.00 26.37 16.23
CA THR A 398 -7.84 25.60 17.47
C THR A 398 -7.73 24.08 17.23
N GLU A 399 -7.57 23.66 15.98
CA GLU A 399 -7.57 22.27 15.49
C GLU A 399 -6.19 21.87 14.94
N ALA A 400 -5.11 22.39 15.52
CA ALA A 400 -3.75 21.87 15.34
C ALA A 400 -3.60 20.49 16.01
N THR A 401 -4.48 19.55 15.68
CA THR A 401 -4.25 18.14 15.91
C THR A 401 -3.03 17.81 15.06
N HIS A 402 -1.86 17.64 15.70
CA HIS A 402 -0.62 17.29 15.04
C HIS A 402 -0.88 16.22 13.98
N ARG A 403 -0.81 16.62 12.70
CA ARG A 403 -0.93 15.72 11.57
C ARG A 403 0.37 14.92 11.52
N ALA A 404 0.50 13.99 12.46
CA ALA A 404 1.64 13.11 12.56
C ALA A 404 1.79 12.43 11.20
N SER A 405 3.02 12.45 10.66
CA SER A 405 3.29 11.75 9.42
C SER A 405 2.82 10.31 9.58
N THR A 406 1.88 9.89 8.73
CA THR A 406 1.23 8.58 8.81
C THR A 406 2.21 7.44 8.52
N VAL A 407 3.38 7.76 7.95
CA VAL A 407 4.42 6.77 7.63
C VAL A 407 5.03 6.25 8.92
N LYS A 408 4.43 5.19 9.45
CA LYS A 408 4.95 4.41 10.57
C LYS A 408 6.12 3.57 10.05
N TYR A 409 7.33 4.03 10.27
CA TYR A 409 8.50 3.19 10.20
C TYR A 409 9.21 3.19 11.54
N ASP A 410 9.92 2.10 11.82
CA ASP A 410 10.68 2.00 13.06
C ASP A 410 11.97 2.84 12.95
N ARG A 411 11.98 3.99 13.63
CA ARG A 411 13.17 4.85 13.75
C ARG A 411 14.31 4.16 14.54
N GLN A 412 14.04 3.04 15.19
CA GLN A 412 15.00 2.27 15.99
C GLN A 412 15.27 0.88 15.42
N LEU A 413 15.08 0.69 14.11
CA LEU A 413 15.31 -0.60 13.47
C LEU A 413 16.72 -1.12 13.77
N ASP A 414 16.82 -2.22 14.51
CA ASP A 414 18.07 -2.91 14.78
C ASP A 414 18.56 -3.57 13.50
N THR A 415 19.46 -2.87 12.80
CA THR A 415 20.01 -3.30 11.51
C THR A 415 20.69 -4.67 11.62
N LEU A 416 21.37 -4.96 12.72
CA LEU A 416 22.07 -6.24 12.90
C LEU A 416 21.08 -7.38 13.09
N SER A 417 20.06 -7.18 13.93
CA SER A 417 19.00 -8.17 14.13
C SER A 417 18.27 -8.49 12.83
N VAL A 418 17.92 -7.47 12.04
CA VAL A 418 17.20 -7.69 10.76
C VAL A 418 18.09 -8.41 9.74
N VAL A 419 19.40 -8.11 9.68
CA VAL A 419 20.34 -8.84 8.81
C VAL A 419 20.47 -10.30 9.23
N GLN A 420 20.45 -10.61 10.53
CA GLN A 420 20.47 -11.98 11.02
C GLN A 420 19.18 -12.73 10.67
N ASP A 421 18.01 -12.10 10.80
CA ASP A 421 16.74 -12.66 10.37
C ASP A 421 16.75 -12.99 8.87
N ILE A 422 17.26 -12.08 8.04
CA ILE A 422 17.36 -12.28 6.59
C ILE A 422 18.24 -13.51 6.30
N LYS A 423 19.38 -13.66 6.98
CA LYS A 423 20.26 -14.82 6.83
C LYS A 423 19.58 -16.14 7.25
N ALA A 424 18.79 -16.11 8.30
CA ALA A 424 18.04 -17.29 8.74
C ALA A 424 17.00 -17.72 7.67
N LEU A 425 16.28 -16.76 7.09
CA LEU A 425 15.33 -17.03 6.00
C LEU A 425 16.04 -17.52 4.73
N GLN A 426 17.22 -16.98 4.41
CA GLN A 426 18.04 -17.45 3.29
C GLN A 426 18.46 -18.91 3.48
N ALA A 427 18.93 -19.28 4.67
CA ALA A 427 19.29 -20.66 4.98
C ALA A 427 18.08 -21.62 4.88
N GLN A 428 16.89 -21.14 5.27
CA GLN A 428 15.65 -21.90 5.11
C GLN A 428 15.27 -22.07 3.65
N LEU A 429 15.36 -21.01 2.84
CA LEU A 429 15.12 -21.04 1.40
C LEU A 429 16.01 -22.07 0.70
N ASP A 430 17.30 -22.11 1.05
CA ASP A 430 18.26 -23.05 0.46
C ASP A 430 17.96 -24.52 0.83
N ALA A 431 17.27 -24.76 1.94
CA ALA A 431 16.91 -26.09 2.43
C ALA A 431 15.53 -26.58 1.94
N THR A 432 14.67 -25.69 1.47
CA THR A 432 13.31 -26.00 1.04
C THR A 432 13.28 -26.50 -0.41
N GLU A 433 12.58 -27.61 -0.67
CA GLU A 433 12.40 -28.17 -2.03
C GLU A 433 11.06 -27.76 -2.69
N ASP A 434 10.05 -27.39 -1.90
CA ASP A 434 8.71 -27.03 -2.36
C ASP A 434 8.72 -25.64 -3.04
N GLU A 435 8.36 -25.60 -4.34
CA GLU A 435 8.44 -24.36 -5.14
C GLU A 435 7.52 -23.23 -4.63
N ASP A 436 6.36 -23.57 -4.06
CA ASP A 436 5.42 -22.58 -3.54
C ASP A 436 5.93 -22.00 -2.21
N GLU A 437 6.55 -22.85 -1.38
CA GLU A 437 7.24 -22.44 -0.17
C GLU A 437 8.48 -21.56 -0.47
N GLN A 438 9.31 -21.97 -1.42
CA GLN A 438 10.46 -21.18 -1.88
C GLN A 438 10.03 -19.79 -2.35
N ARG A 439 8.91 -19.70 -3.09
CA ARG A 439 8.35 -18.42 -3.54
C ARG A 439 7.92 -17.54 -2.38
N ALA A 440 7.30 -18.14 -1.35
CA ALA A 440 6.91 -17.42 -0.15
C ALA A 440 8.13 -16.87 0.61
N LEU A 441 9.19 -17.67 0.73
CA LEU A 441 10.46 -17.29 1.36
C LEU A 441 11.20 -16.19 0.58
N GLU A 442 11.34 -16.30 -0.74
CA GLU A 442 11.97 -15.26 -1.57
C GLU A 442 11.26 -13.91 -1.45
N GLU A 443 9.92 -13.92 -1.36
CA GLU A 443 9.12 -12.71 -1.17
C GLU A 443 9.36 -12.08 0.22
N ASP A 444 9.40 -12.90 1.28
CA ASP A 444 9.68 -12.42 2.64
C ASP A 444 11.10 -11.86 2.79
N ILE A 445 12.09 -12.54 2.19
CA ILE A 445 13.48 -12.08 2.17
C ILE A 445 13.59 -10.74 1.44
N ALA A 446 13.02 -10.64 0.23
CA ALA A 446 13.03 -9.40 -0.53
C ALA A 446 12.30 -8.28 0.22
N GLY A 447 11.12 -8.56 0.81
CA GLY A 447 10.37 -7.61 1.63
C GLY A 447 11.19 -7.07 2.80
N LYS A 448 11.85 -7.94 3.58
CA LYS A 448 12.71 -7.52 4.70
C LYS A 448 13.91 -6.68 4.26
N ILE A 449 14.57 -7.04 3.15
CA ILE A 449 15.68 -6.25 2.59
C ILE A 449 15.20 -4.85 2.20
N LEU A 450 14.07 -4.76 1.48
CA LEU A 450 13.49 -3.49 1.06
C LEU A 450 13.09 -2.63 2.27
N TRP A 451 12.45 -3.24 3.27
CA TRP A 451 12.04 -2.55 4.49
C TRP A 451 13.23 -2.01 5.27
N LEU A 452 14.30 -2.80 5.43
CA LEU A 452 15.55 -2.37 6.07
C LEU A 452 16.12 -1.11 5.41
N PHE A 453 16.19 -1.11 4.08
CA PHE A 453 16.72 0.02 3.33
C PHE A 453 15.79 1.22 3.33
N TRP A 454 14.48 0.99 3.28
CA TRP A 454 13.47 2.03 3.45
C TRP A 454 13.64 2.76 4.78
N CYS A 455 13.71 2.03 5.89
CA CYS A 455 13.92 2.61 7.22
C CYS A 455 15.22 3.42 7.30
N GLY A 456 16.31 2.90 6.72
CA GLY A 456 17.59 3.62 6.68
C GLY A 456 17.55 4.92 5.88
N ILE A 457 16.86 4.91 4.72
CA ILE A 457 16.66 6.10 3.89
C ILE A 457 15.78 7.12 4.62
N CYS A 458 14.64 6.68 5.17
CA CYS A 458 13.72 7.54 5.91
C CYS A 458 14.40 8.15 7.15
N GLY A 459 15.20 7.37 7.89
CA GLY A 459 15.99 7.88 9.02
C GLY A 459 16.96 9.01 8.62
N GLU A 460 17.62 8.89 7.47
CA GLU A 460 18.48 9.96 6.96
C GLU A 460 17.68 11.15 6.40
N ALA A 461 16.53 10.91 5.77
CA ALA A 461 15.64 11.97 5.30
C ALA A 461 15.09 12.80 6.47
N ASP A 462 14.64 12.16 7.55
CA ASP A 462 14.18 12.80 8.79
C ASP A 462 15.27 13.66 9.44
N GLU A 463 16.54 13.29 9.27
CA GLU A 463 17.68 14.06 9.78
C GLU A 463 17.98 15.32 8.94
N LEU A 464 17.74 15.24 7.62
CA LEU A 464 18.07 16.29 6.65
C LEU A 464 16.93 17.29 6.45
N LEU A 465 15.68 16.80 6.43
CA LEU A 465 14.49 17.59 6.12
C LEU A 465 14.30 18.80 7.05
N PRO A 466 14.39 18.68 8.39
CA PRO A 466 14.24 19.84 9.27
C PRO A 466 15.26 20.95 8.97
N LYS A 467 16.50 20.57 8.65
CA LYS A 467 17.58 21.51 8.30
C LYS A 467 17.28 22.23 6.97
N VAL A 468 16.77 21.51 5.97
CA VAL A 468 16.34 22.08 4.68
C VAL A 468 15.19 23.06 4.88
N VAL A 469 14.16 22.65 5.62
CA VAL A 469 12.99 23.46 5.94
C VAL A 469 13.39 24.73 6.69
N GLU A 470 14.24 24.61 7.72
CA GLU A 470 14.68 25.76 8.51
C GLU A 470 15.47 26.77 7.66
N TYR A 471 16.36 26.29 6.81
CA TYR A 471 17.09 27.14 5.87
C TYR A 471 16.14 27.88 4.93
N ILE A 472 15.21 27.16 4.30
CA ILE A 472 14.27 27.75 3.34
C ILE A 472 13.34 28.75 4.04
N ARG A 473 12.92 28.47 5.27
CA ARG A 473 12.11 29.41 6.06
C ARG A 473 12.84 30.72 6.36
N ARG A 474 14.16 30.68 6.58
CA ARG A 474 14.98 31.87 6.87
C ARG A 474 15.26 32.70 5.63
N GLU A 475 15.55 32.04 4.50
CA GLU A 475 16.09 32.69 3.31
C GLU A 475 15.04 32.94 2.20
N VAL A 476 13.94 32.18 2.17
CA VAL A 476 13.00 32.16 1.03
C VAL A 476 11.55 32.18 1.49
N LYS A 477 10.67 32.61 0.59
CA LYS A 477 9.22 32.44 0.74
C LYS A 477 8.85 30.96 0.62
N VAL A 478 8.36 30.38 1.71
CA VAL A 478 7.97 28.95 1.84
C VAL A 478 6.96 28.51 0.77
N LYS A 479 6.20 29.45 0.18
CA LYS A 479 5.27 29.17 -0.92
C LYS A 479 5.91 28.42 -2.11
N GLY A 480 7.18 28.66 -2.43
CA GLY A 480 7.87 27.93 -3.50
C GLY A 480 8.01 26.42 -3.22
N LEU A 481 8.14 26.01 -1.96
CA LEU A 481 8.15 24.59 -1.57
C LEU A 481 6.77 23.96 -1.74
N LEU A 482 5.70 24.69 -1.36
CA LEU A 482 4.33 24.22 -1.53
C LEU A 482 4.03 23.93 -3.01
N GLU A 483 4.53 24.78 -3.92
CA GLU A 483 4.42 24.52 -5.36
C GLU A 483 5.15 23.24 -5.79
N ILE A 484 6.40 23.04 -5.33
CA ILE A 484 7.18 21.82 -5.65
C ILE A 484 6.39 20.54 -5.32
N TYR A 485 5.76 20.50 -4.14
CA TYR A 485 5.01 19.33 -3.69
C TYR A 485 3.54 19.34 -4.11
N GLY A 486 2.99 20.49 -4.53
CA GLY A 486 1.67 20.60 -5.14
C GLY A 486 1.64 20.05 -6.57
N ILE A 487 2.79 20.06 -7.26
CA ILE A 487 2.96 19.44 -8.59
C ILE A 487 2.89 17.91 -8.51
N ALA A 488 3.10 17.31 -7.34
CA ALA A 488 3.09 15.86 -7.17
C ALA A 488 1.70 15.28 -7.38
N THR A 489 1.39 14.91 -8.62
CA THR A 489 0.28 14.00 -8.89
C THR A 489 0.76 12.58 -8.62
N PRO A 490 0.11 11.86 -7.70
CA PRO A 490 0.43 10.47 -7.47
C PRO A 490 0.18 9.71 -8.76
N THR A 491 1.27 9.24 -9.36
CA THR A 491 1.17 8.30 -10.46
C THR A 491 0.88 6.94 -9.83
N SER A 492 -0.12 6.23 -10.34
CA SER A 492 -0.34 4.84 -9.96
C SER A 492 0.98 4.08 -10.18
N PRO A 493 1.55 3.42 -9.16
CA PRO A 493 2.74 2.61 -9.36
C PRO A 493 2.45 1.56 -10.44
N SER A 494 3.50 1.13 -11.15
CA SER A 494 3.36 -0.07 -11.99
C SER A 494 3.00 -1.27 -11.10
N ASP A 495 2.41 -2.29 -11.70
CA ASP A 495 2.02 -3.51 -10.98
C ASP A 495 3.19 -4.15 -10.21
N ASP A 496 4.37 -4.25 -10.84
CA ASP A 496 5.59 -4.72 -10.18
C ASP A 496 6.05 -3.81 -9.04
N GLN A 497 5.94 -2.49 -9.20
CA GLN A 497 6.32 -1.55 -8.16
C GLN A 497 5.34 -1.61 -6.97
N ALA A 498 4.05 -1.71 -7.24
CA ALA A 498 3.01 -1.88 -6.22
C ALA A 498 3.24 -3.18 -5.44
N HIS A 499 3.65 -4.25 -6.12
CA HIS A 499 4.01 -5.51 -5.48
C HIS A 499 5.24 -5.36 -4.58
N LEU A 500 6.31 -4.72 -5.05
CA LEU A 500 7.50 -4.46 -4.22
C LEU A 500 7.19 -3.58 -3.00
N GLN A 501 6.33 -2.56 -3.15
CA GLN A 501 5.84 -1.76 -2.03
C GLN A 501 5.05 -2.62 -1.05
N ARG A 502 4.16 -3.49 -1.54
CA ARG A 502 3.37 -4.39 -0.69
C ARG A 502 4.26 -5.26 0.19
N ILE A 503 5.23 -5.97 -0.39
CA ILE A 503 6.07 -6.91 0.36
C ILE A 503 7.00 -6.19 1.34
N MET A 504 7.43 -4.97 0.98
CA MET A 504 8.16 -4.09 1.88
C MET A 504 7.31 -3.68 3.09
N TYR A 505 6.04 -3.33 2.89
CA TYR A 505 5.13 -2.98 3.98
C TYR A 505 4.67 -4.18 4.80
N ASP A 506 4.46 -5.34 4.18
CA ASP A 506 4.17 -6.59 4.89
C ASP A 506 5.33 -6.93 5.84
N ALA A 507 6.58 -6.80 5.38
CA ALA A 507 7.75 -6.97 6.24
C ALA A 507 7.78 -5.96 7.41
N GLY A 508 7.46 -4.68 7.15
CA GLY A 508 7.35 -3.66 8.19
C GLY A 508 6.23 -3.90 9.21
N ALA A 509 5.17 -4.58 8.78
CA ALA A 509 4.08 -5.04 9.63
C ALA A 509 4.34 -6.40 10.28
N ASN A 510 5.55 -6.97 10.14
CA ASN A 510 5.90 -8.32 10.58
C ASN A 510 4.95 -9.41 10.03
N THR A 511 4.41 -9.19 8.84
CA THR A 511 3.57 -10.15 8.13
C THR A 511 4.46 -11.00 7.21
N SER A 512 4.61 -12.29 7.53
CA SER A 512 5.36 -13.25 6.73
C SER A 512 4.43 -14.05 5.82
N LYS A 513 4.71 -14.03 4.52
CA LYS A 513 4.05 -14.86 3.52
C LYS A 513 4.35 -16.33 3.73
N HIS A 514 5.57 -16.67 4.10
CA HIS A 514 5.96 -18.03 4.44
C HIS A 514 5.15 -18.59 5.63
N GLN A 515 5.02 -17.81 6.70
CA GLN A 515 4.20 -18.20 7.85
C GLN A 515 2.72 -18.38 7.46
N LEU A 516 2.16 -17.46 6.67
CA LEU A 516 0.78 -17.54 6.22
C LEU A 516 0.53 -18.75 5.32
N TRP A 517 1.52 -19.13 4.51
CA TRP A 517 1.50 -20.34 3.71
C TRP A 517 1.55 -21.60 4.58
N LEU A 518 2.44 -21.67 5.58
CA LEU A 518 2.51 -22.78 6.53
C LEU A 518 1.19 -22.97 7.28
N ASP A 519 0.61 -21.89 7.78
CA ASP A 519 -0.67 -21.90 8.48
C ASP A 519 -1.81 -22.40 7.58
N ALA A 520 -1.82 -22.00 6.30
CA ALA A 520 -2.80 -22.47 5.33
C ALA A 520 -2.65 -23.98 5.05
N ARG A 521 -1.40 -24.45 4.86
CA ARG A 521 -1.09 -25.87 4.66
C ARG A 521 -1.53 -26.72 5.85
N ALA A 522 -1.24 -26.27 7.08
CA ALA A 522 -1.65 -26.95 8.31
C ALA A 522 -3.18 -27.06 8.43
N ARG A 523 -3.91 -25.97 8.15
CA ARG A 523 -5.39 -25.99 8.12
C ARG A 523 -5.94 -26.92 7.06
N GLY A 524 -5.34 -26.93 5.86
CA GLY A 524 -5.70 -27.85 4.79
C GLY A 524 -5.57 -29.30 5.23
N GLN A 525 -4.43 -29.68 5.83
CA GLN A 525 -4.19 -31.03 6.33
C GLN A 525 -5.18 -31.46 7.42
N ALA A 526 -5.49 -30.57 8.37
CA ALA A 526 -6.45 -30.83 9.44
C ALA A 526 -7.85 -31.19 8.89
N LYS A 527 -8.29 -30.50 7.82
CA LYS A 527 -9.60 -30.72 7.17
C LYS A 527 -9.70 -32.12 6.56
N TRP A 528 -8.61 -32.64 5.99
CA TRP A 528 -8.60 -33.97 5.38
C TRP A 528 -8.36 -35.11 6.37
N SER A 529 -7.75 -34.83 7.53
CA SER A 529 -7.56 -35.83 8.58
C SER A 529 -8.81 -36.08 9.45
N GLY A 530 -9.78 -35.16 9.46
CA GLY A 530 -10.86 -35.14 10.46
C GLY A 530 -12.11 -35.98 10.17
N ASP A 531 -12.38 -36.35 8.91
CA ASP A 531 -13.73 -36.88 8.59
C ASP A 531 -13.73 -37.94 7.49
N ARG A 532 -12.67 -38.75 7.43
CA ARG A 532 -12.82 -40.10 6.86
C ARG A 532 -13.17 -41.04 8.00
N GLY A 533 -14.26 -40.72 8.71
CA GLY A 533 -15.03 -41.72 9.41
C GLY A 533 -15.37 -42.76 8.36
N ILE A 534 -14.61 -43.86 8.34
CA ILE A 534 -15.01 -45.07 7.65
C ILE A 534 -16.42 -45.29 8.19
N PRO A 535 -17.48 -45.17 7.36
CA PRO A 535 -18.80 -45.55 7.82
C PRO A 535 -18.60 -46.99 8.26
N ALA A 536 -18.70 -47.22 9.57
CA ALA A 536 -18.67 -48.56 10.10
C ALA A 536 -19.75 -49.28 9.31
N MET A 537 -19.33 -50.14 8.39
CA MET A 537 -20.22 -51.16 7.87
C MET A 537 -20.56 -51.95 9.13
N ASP A 538 -21.71 -51.63 9.70
CA ASP A 538 -22.40 -52.52 10.62
C ASP A 538 -22.49 -53.85 9.89
N ASP A 539 -21.58 -54.73 10.28
CA ASP A 539 -21.57 -56.13 9.92
C ASP A 539 -22.89 -56.68 10.48
N GLN A 540 -23.91 -56.78 9.61
CA GLN A 540 -25.16 -57.45 9.88
C GLN A 540 -24.88 -58.94 10.10
N GLY A 541 -24.43 -59.25 11.31
CA GLY A 541 -24.42 -60.59 11.87
C GLY A 541 -25.84 -61.10 12.01
N THR A 542 -26.23 -61.94 11.05
CA THR A 542 -26.90 -63.23 11.28
C THR A 542 -28.13 -63.22 12.19
N THR A 543 -29.31 -63.19 11.56
CA THR A 543 -30.59 -63.58 12.14
C THR A 543 -30.61 -65.07 12.52
N PRO A 544 -30.93 -65.44 13.78
CA PRO A 544 -31.33 -66.80 14.12
C PRO A 544 -32.84 -66.96 13.86
N SER A 545 -33.16 -67.81 12.89
CA SER A 545 -34.48 -68.37 12.68
C SER A 545 -34.99 -69.02 13.98
N THR A 546 -36.08 -68.51 14.55
CA THR A 546 -36.83 -69.22 15.57
C THR A 546 -38.32 -69.20 15.22
N SER A 547 -38.73 -70.30 14.60
CA SER A 547 -40.11 -70.75 14.50
C SER A 547 -40.72 -70.86 15.90
N ARG A 548 -41.84 -70.16 16.13
CA ARG A 548 -42.81 -70.51 17.17
C ARG A 548 -44.20 -70.57 16.56
N GLN A 549 -44.68 -71.81 16.45
CA GLN A 549 -46.08 -72.16 16.32
C GLN A 549 -46.84 -71.71 17.57
N THR A 550 -48.06 -71.23 17.36
CA THR A 550 -49.11 -71.15 18.39
C THR A 550 -50.28 -72.02 17.92
N PRO A 551 -50.88 -72.86 18.79
CA PRO A 551 -52.03 -73.66 18.43
C PRO A 551 -53.34 -72.90 18.61
N VAL A 552 -54.30 -73.26 17.77
CA VAL A 552 -55.72 -72.89 17.85
C VAL A 552 -56.39 -73.71 18.95
N VAL A 553 -57.21 -73.04 19.77
CA VAL A 553 -58.42 -73.57 20.41
C VAL A 553 -59.55 -72.59 20.15
#